data_AF-A0A387BBK4-F1
#
_entry.id   AF-A0A387BBK4-F1
#
_cell.length_a   1.000
_cell.length_b   1.000
_cell.length_c   1.000
_cell.angle_alpha   90.00
_cell.angle_beta   90.00
_cell.angle_gamma   90.00
#
_symmetry.space_group_name_H-M   'P 1'
#
loop_
_entity.id
_entity.type
_entity.pdbx_description
1 polymer ?
#
loop_
_entity_poly.entity_id
_entity_poly.type
_entity_poly.pdbx_seq_one_letter_code
_entity_poly.pdbx_strand_id
1 'polypeptide(L)'
;METTPPTPDDGTRRDRGPGVTRRTVLIAVGTTTALVVGGGVWWAADRFLIPHVEVSDVRALEQRNGTAQTVSDDDGTLTADAYTSDDATIAVSTVTTGSGDDTVTYYIADVTLADATVLRSAFADDSFGTNIIQTTSEIAAAHDAVFAINGDYYGFRDTGIEIRNGVIYRDEGAREGLAFYTDGHVEVYDETATSARELLDAGVWNTLSFGPAIVEHGEAVDGIDEAEVDTNFGNHSIQGAQPRTAVGVIDDNHLVFVVVDGRQKGYSEGVTLGRLADIMISLGASTAYNLDGGGSSTMYFGGEVINSPSNGGERGTSDILYIAG
;
A
#
# COMPACT_ATOMS: atom_id res chain seq x y z
N MET A 1 57.07 61.76 13.85
CA MET A 1 55.75 61.12 13.94
C MET A 1 54.75 62.22 14.15
N GLU A 2 54.08 62.57 13.07
CA GLU A 2 53.24 63.75 12.90
C GLU A 2 51.88 63.50 13.55
N THR A 3 51.50 64.33 14.51
CA THR A 3 50.20 64.31 15.19
C THR A 3 49.36 65.47 14.67
N THR A 4 48.34 65.16 13.87
CA THR A 4 47.36 66.10 13.31
C THR A 4 46.33 66.52 14.38
N PRO A 5 45.93 67.80 14.45
CA PRO A 5 44.86 68.28 15.35
C PRO A 5 43.46 68.10 14.74
N PRO A 6 42.37 68.11 15.52
CA PRO A 6 41.01 68.04 15.00
C PRO A 6 40.48 69.43 14.60
N THR A 7 39.57 69.48 13.62
CA THR A 7 38.75 70.66 13.26
C THR A 7 37.37 70.19 12.77
N PRO A 8 36.34 71.04 12.68
CA PRO A 8 35.21 71.06 13.61
C PRO A 8 33.87 70.58 13.01
N ASP A 9 32.91 70.42 13.92
CA ASP A 9 31.48 70.15 13.73
C ASP A 9 30.80 71.08 12.71
N ASP A 10 30.08 70.50 11.74
CA ASP A 10 29.15 71.18 10.84
C ASP A 10 27.79 70.44 10.81
N GLY A 11 26.82 71.04 11.49
CA GLY A 11 25.53 71.36 10.87
C GLY A 11 24.74 70.25 10.17
N THR A 12 23.95 69.52 10.97
CA THR A 12 22.57 69.07 10.67
C THR A 12 22.13 68.91 9.20
N ARG A 13 22.02 67.64 8.75
CA ARG A 13 20.92 67.21 7.87
C ARG A 13 20.41 65.85 8.35
N ARG A 14 19.29 65.84 9.07
CA ARG A 14 18.53 64.61 9.33
C ARG A 14 17.87 64.20 8.02
N ASP A 15 18.50 63.26 7.32
CA ASP A 15 17.88 62.60 6.18
C ASP A 15 16.74 61.72 6.70
N ARG A 16 15.50 62.10 6.42
CA ARG A 16 14.33 61.25 6.70
C ARG A 16 14.28 60.20 5.60
N GLY A 17 14.84 59.02 5.89
CA GLY A 17 14.64 57.83 5.05
C GLY A 17 13.14 57.58 4.82
N PRO A 18 12.74 57.02 3.66
CA PRO A 18 11.34 56.88 3.29
C PRO A 18 10.60 56.04 4.34
N GLY A 19 9.62 56.66 5.00
CA GLY A 19 8.80 55.99 6.00
C GLY A 19 7.96 54.90 5.34
N VAL A 20 8.23 53.64 5.68
CA VAL A 20 7.40 52.51 5.27
C VAL A 20 6.00 52.73 5.84
N THR A 21 5.03 53.03 4.97
CA THR A 21 3.65 53.30 5.40
C THR A 21 3.00 52.01 5.87
N ARG A 22 2.19 52.06 6.94
CA ARG A 22 1.45 50.89 7.48
C ARG A 22 0.69 50.10 6.41
N ARG A 23 0.22 50.77 5.35
CA ARG A 23 -0.46 50.17 4.19
C ARG A 23 0.44 49.27 3.35
N THR A 24 1.71 49.63 3.20
CA THR A 24 2.72 48.84 2.46
C THR A 24 3.11 47.59 3.27
N VAL A 25 3.23 47.71 4.60
CA VAL A 25 3.46 46.56 5.48
C VAL A 25 2.26 45.61 5.48
N LEU A 26 1.02 46.13 5.55
CA LEU A 26 -0.19 45.30 5.52
C LEU A 26 -0.38 44.57 4.18
N ILE A 27 -0.06 45.21 3.05
CA ILE A 27 -0.10 44.55 1.74
C ILE A 27 1.03 43.52 1.62
N ALA A 28 2.26 43.83 2.04
CA ALA A 28 3.35 42.87 2.00
C ALA A 28 3.10 41.66 2.92
N VAL A 29 2.63 41.88 4.16
CA VAL A 29 2.27 40.80 5.08
C VAL A 29 1.06 40.02 4.57
N GLY A 30 0.05 40.69 4.00
CA GLY A 30 -1.12 40.04 3.40
C GLY A 30 -0.78 39.18 2.19
N THR A 31 0.04 39.67 1.28
CA THR A 31 0.49 38.93 0.08
C THR A 31 1.42 37.78 0.46
N THR A 32 2.35 37.97 1.40
CA THR A 32 3.21 36.87 1.88
C THR A 32 2.39 35.80 2.60
N THR A 33 1.42 36.18 3.43
CA THR A 33 0.53 35.19 4.09
C THR A 33 -0.35 34.46 3.08
N ALA A 34 -0.91 35.15 2.08
CA ALA A 34 -1.69 34.51 1.02
C ALA A 34 -0.85 33.58 0.13
N LEU A 35 0.41 33.93 -0.16
CA LEU A 35 1.34 33.07 -0.91
C LEU A 35 1.81 31.86 -0.08
N VAL A 36 2.04 32.03 1.23
CA VAL A 36 2.44 30.92 2.12
C VAL A 36 1.26 29.97 2.36
N VAL A 37 0.05 30.50 2.59
CA VAL A 37 -1.16 29.67 2.74
C VAL A 37 -1.54 29.03 1.41
N GLY A 38 -1.52 29.77 0.30
CA GLY A 38 -1.78 29.24 -1.04
C GLY A 38 -0.74 28.20 -1.47
N GLY A 39 0.53 28.44 -1.18
CA GLY A 39 1.63 27.50 -1.42
C GLY A 39 1.53 26.25 -0.54
N GLY A 40 1.15 26.38 0.73
CA GLY A 40 0.93 25.25 1.63
C GLY A 40 -0.28 24.39 1.25
N VAL A 41 -1.39 25.03 0.84
CA VAL A 41 -2.58 24.33 0.32
C VAL A 41 -2.28 23.65 -1.00
N TRP A 42 -1.56 24.31 -1.91
CA TRP A 42 -1.13 23.70 -3.17
C TRP A 42 -0.18 22.53 -2.93
N TRP A 43 0.83 22.69 -2.08
CA TRP A 43 1.74 21.61 -1.70
C TRP A 43 0.99 20.41 -1.11
N ALA A 44 0.01 20.65 -0.23
CA ALA A 44 -0.82 19.58 0.32
C ALA A 44 -1.69 18.91 -0.75
N ALA A 45 -2.31 19.69 -1.65
CA ALA A 45 -3.09 19.14 -2.75
C ALA A 45 -2.21 18.32 -3.72
N ASP A 46 -1.05 18.84 -4.09
CA ASP A 46 -0.06 18.18 -4.92
C ASP A 46 0.45 16.87 -4.30
N ARG A 47 0.69 16.88 -2.99
CA ARG A 47 1.18 15.72 -2.25
C ARG A 47 0.14 14.62 -2.03
N PHE A 48 -1.14 14.97 -1.88
CA PHE A 48 -2.18 14.04 -1.40
C PHE A 48 -3.39 13.86 -2.32
N LEU A 49 -3.61 14.74 -3.31
CA LEU A 49 -4.83 14.77 -4.12
C LEU A 49 -4.57 14.74 -5.62
N ILE A 50 -3.44 15.28 -6.08
CA ILE A 50 -3.12 15.34 -7.50
C ILE A 50 -2.42 14.03 -7.89
N PRO A 51 -2.95 13.27 -8.87
CA PRO A 51 -2.29 12.09 -9.41
C PRO A 51 -1.00 12.44 -10.15
N HIS A 52 0.07 11.70 -9.89
CA HIS A 52 1.33 11.78 -10.62
C HIS A 52 1.59 10.45 -11.33
N VAL A 53 1.25 10.39 -12.61
CA VAL A 53 1.43 9.19 -13.44
C VAL A 53 2.88 9.10 -13.93
N GLU A 54 3.53 7.99 -13.64
CA GLU A 54 4.89 7.67 -14.09
C GLU A 54 4.86 6.70 -15.28
N VAL A 55 3.98 5.69 -15.22
CA VAL A 55 3.67 4.79 -16.34
C VAL A 55 2.17 4.87 -16.61
N SER A 56 1.82 5.16 -17.84
CA SER A 56 0.45 5.03 -18.35
C SER A 56 0.34 3.78 -19.21
N ASP A 57 -0.85 3.17 -19.23
CA ASP A 57 -1.14 1.97 -20.03
C ASP A 57 -0.23 0.80 -19.63
N VAL A 58 -0.37 0.37 -18.38
CA VAL A 58 0.38 -0.73 -17.78
C VAL A 58 0.14 -2.02 -18.56
N ARG A 59 -1.09 -2.31 -18.97
CA ARG A 59 -1.38 -3.49 -19.81
C ARG A 59 -0.59 -3.50 -21.12
N ALA A 60 -0.44 -2.38 -21.83
CA ALA A 60 0.42 -2.34 -23.02
C ALA A 60 1.91 -2.51 -22.68
N LEU A 61 2.36 -2.03 -21.51
CA LEU A 61 3.72 -2.29 -21.05
C LEU A 61 3.96 -3.78 -20.79
N GLU A 62 3.08 -4.45 -20.04
CA GLU A 62 3.16 -5.90 -19.79
C GLU A 62 3.11 -6.71 -21.08
N GLN A 63 2.25 -6.32 -22.04
CA GLN A 63 2.20 -6.96 -23.35
C GLN A 63 3.52 -6.86 -24.11
N ARG A 64 4.20 -5.70 -24.07
CA ARG A 64 5.52 -5.53 -24.69
C ARG A 64 6.62 -6.33 -23.98
N ASN A 65 6.47 -6.58 -22.69
CA ASN A 65 7.39 -7.42 -21.91
C ASN A 65 7.05 -8.91 -22.02
N GLY A 66 5.97 -9.28 -22.71
CA GLY A 66 5.55 -10.67 -22.88
C GLY A 66 4.92 -11.28 -21.64
N THR A 67 4.49 -10.46 -20.69
CA THR A 67 3.90 -10.89 -19.41
C THR A 67 2.42 -10.54 -19.29
N ALA A 68 1.79 -10.04 -20.35
CA ALA A 68 0.36 -9.73 -20.37
C ALA A 68 -0.49 -10.90 -19.88
N GLN A 69 -1.58 -10.57 -19.19
CA GLN A 69 -2.60 -11.52 -18.80
C GLN A 69 -3.06 -12.28 -20.04
N THR A 70 -2.83 -13.58 -20.05
CA THR A 70 -3.49 -14.48 -20.98
C THR A 70 -4.95 -14.58 -20.56
N VAL A 71 -5.86 -14.26 -21.48
CA VAL A 71 -7.28 -14.56 -21.29
C VAL A 71 -7.39 -16.07 -21.37
N SER A 72 -7.46 -16.73 -20.22
CA SER A 72 -7.85 -18.14 -20.15
C SER A 72 -9.34 -18.20 -20.45
N ASP A 73 -9.76 -19.02 -21.43
CA ASP A 73 -11.17 -19.37 -21.65
C ASP A 73 -11.67 -20.35 -20.53
N ASP A 74 -11.18 -20.18 -19.29
CA ASP A 74 -11.34 -21.17 -18.23
C ASP A 74 -12.79 -21.16 -17.73
N ASP A 75 -13.50 -22.27 -17.93
CA ASP A 75 -14.87 -22.48 -17.44
C ASP A 75 -14.82 -22.87 -15.94
N GLY A 76 -14.23 -21.98 -15.14
CA GLY A 76 -14.10 -22.18 -13.70
C GLY A 76 -15.47 -22.35 -13.04
N THR A 77 -15.55 -23.26 -12.06
CA THR A 77 -16.77 -23.49 -11.29
C THR A 77 -16.77 -22.61 -10.04
N LEU A 78 -17.63 -21.59 -10.03
CA LEU A 78 -17.84 -20.69 -8.89
C LEU A 78 -19.05 -21.11 -8.05
N THR A 79 -18.86 -21.19 -6.73
CA THR A 79 -19.91 -21.26 -5.71
C THR A 79 -19.86 -20.01 -4.83
N ALA A 80 -20.71 -19.94 -3.80
CA ALA A 80 -20.72 -18.82 -2.86
C ALA A 80 -19.42 -18.70 -2.04
N ASP A 81 -18.70 -19.80 -1.87
CA ASP A 81 -17.57 -19.96 -0.94
C ASP A 81 -16.37 -20.69 -1.56
N ALA A 82 -16.41 -21.01 -2.85
CA ALA A 82 -15.31 -21.68 -3.52
C ALA A 82 -15.26 -21.37 -5.02
N TYR A 83 -14.07 -21.42 -5.59
CA TYR A 83 -13.81 -21.37 -7.02
C TYR A 83 -12.82 -22.48 -7.38
N THR A 84 -13.05 -23.16 -8.50
CA THR A 84 -12.13 -24.21 -8.98
C THR A 84 -12.06 -24.17 -10.49
N SER A 85 -10.83 -24.18 -10.99
CA SER A 85 -10.47 -24.06 -12.40
C SER A 85 -9.19 -24.87 -12.67
N ASP A 86 -8.71 -24.90 -13.90
CA ASP A 86 -7.42 -25.55 -14.20
C ASP A 86 -6.25 -24.73 -13.61
N ASP A 87 -6.42 -23.41 -13.49
CA ASP A 87 -5.39 -22.47 -13.02
C ASP A 87 -5.34 -22.31 -11.48
N ALA A 88 -6.49 -22.38 -10.80
CA ALA A 88 -6.57 -22.14 -9.35
C ALA A 88 -7.74 -22.86 -8.65
N THR A 89 -7.52 -23.18 -7.38
CA THR A 89 -8.56 -23.54 -6.41
C THR A 89 -8.56 -22.52 -5.28
N ILE A 90 -9.74 -21.98 -4.96
CA ILE A 90 -9.94 -20.95 -3.93
C ILE A 90 -11.07 -21.43 -3.01
N ALA A 91 -10.84 -21.44 -1.71
CA ALA A 91 -11.87 -21.66 -0.70
C ALA A 91 -11.94 -20.44 0.23
N VAL A 92 -13.13 -19.87 0.35
CA VAL A 92 -13.38 -18.67 1.15
C VAL A 92 -14.20 -19.03 2.38
N SER A 93 -13.81 -18.48 3.54
CA SER A 93 -14.56 -18.65 4.78
C SER A 93 -14.53 -17.41 5.65
N THR A 94 -15.51 -17.29 6.54
CA THR A 94 -15.61 -16.20 7.53
C THR A 94 -15.53 -16.77 8.93
N VAL A 95 -14.74 -16.12 9.78
CA VAL A 95 -14.60 -16.47 11.19
C VAL A 95 -14.94 -15.26 12.06
N THR A 96 -15.80 -15.48 13.05
CA THR A 96 -16.11 -14.50 14.09
C THR A 96 -15.73 -15.08 15.45
N THR A 97 -14.95 -14.32 16.22
CA THR A 97 -14.54 -14.65 17.58
C THR A 97 -14.80 -13.49 18.54
N GLY A 98 -14.70 -13.74 19.84
CA GLY A 98 -14.99 -12.72 20.85
C GLY A 98 -16.49 -12.45 21.02
N SER A 99 -16.82 -11.33 21.65
CA SER A 99 -18.21 -10.92 21.88
C SER A 99 -18.32 -9.45 22.25
N GLY A 100 -19.47 -8.83 21.96
CA GLY A 100 -19.72 -7.44 22.31
C GLY A 100 -18.76 -6.51 21.56
N ASP A 101 -18.17 -5.55 22.27
CA ASP A 101 -17.23 -4.60 21.68
C ASP A 101 -15.87 -5.25 21.34
N ASP A 102 -15.56 -6.43 21.90
CA ASP A 102 -14.33 -7.20 21.65
C ASP A 102 -14.53 -8.28 20.56
N THR A 103 -15.57 -8.14 19.73
CA THR A 103 -15.82 -9.08 18.63
C THR A 103 -14.79 -8.84 17.53
N VAL A 104 -14.29 -9.91 16.90
CA VAL A 104 -13.40 -9.86 15.74
C VAL A 104 -13.98 -10.73 14.64
N THR A 105 -14.20 -10.16 13.46
CA THR A 105 -14.61 -10.87 12.24
C THR A 105 -13.53 -10.75 11.18
N TYR A 106 -13.13 -11.89 10.60
CA TYR A 106 -12.15 -11.95 9.54
C TYR A 106 -12.52 -12.99 8.49
N TYR A 107 -11.97 -12.79 7.30
CA TYR A 107 -12.23 -13.55 6.09
C TYR A 107 -10.94 -14.19 5.65
N ILE A 108 -11.03 -15.45 5.22
CA ILE A 108 -9.90 -16.27 4.81
C ILE A 108 -10.17 -16.69 3.37
N ALA A 109 -9.19 -16.54 2.50
CA ALA A 109 -9.13 -17.23 1.21
C ALA A 109 -7.92 -18.16 1.21
N ASP A 110 -8.18 -19.46 1.23
CA ASP A 110 -7.19 -20.52 1.04
C ASP A 110 -7.07 -20.77 -0.47
N VAL A 111 -5.87 -20.58 -1.02
CA VAL A 111 -5.62 -20.49 -2.46
C VAL A 111 -4.50 -21.45 -2.85
N THR A 112 -4.81 -22.39 -3.75
CA THR A 112 -3.81 -23.23 -4.43
C THR A 112 -3.76 -22.84 -5.90
N LEU A 113 -2.56 -22.58 -6.42
CA LEU A 113 -2.30 -22.19 -7.80
C LEU A 113 -1.67 -23.36 -8.57
N ALA A 114 -2.05 -23.54 -9.84
CA ALA A 114 -1.35 -24.46 -10.74
C ALA A 114 -0.01 -23.89 -11.22
N ASP A 115 0.06 -22.56 -11.35
CA ASP A 115 1.25 -21.80 -11.72
C ASP A 115 1.28 -20.47 -10.94
N ALA A 116 2.46 -20.08 -10.45
CA ALA A 116 2.61 -18.89 -9.61
C ALA A 116 2.19 -17.59 -10.32
N THR A 117 2.27 -17.56 -11.65
CA THR A 117 1.92 -16.39 -12.46
C THR A 117 0.41 -16.12 -12.56
N VAL A 118 -0.41 -17.08 -12.12
CA VAL A 118 -1.87 -16.93 -11.98
C VAL A 118 -2.22 -15.86 -10.94
N LEU A 119 -1.42 -15.73 -9.87
CA LEU A 119 -1.53 -14.61 -8.94
C LEU A 119 -0.94 -13.36 -9.59
N ARG A 120 -1.79 -12.45 -10.01
CA ARG A 120 -1.40 -11.20 -10.69
C ARG A 120 -1.59 -10.00 -9.78
N SER A 121 -1.01 -8.88 -10.21
CA SER A 121 -1.32 -7.57 -9.65
C SER A 121 -1.88 -6.65 -10.72
N ALA A 122 -2.73 -5.71 -10.31
CA ALA A 122 -3.28 -4.68 -11.17
C ALA A 122 -3.25 -3.33 -10.46
N PHE A 123 -3.02 -2.27 -11.23
CA PHE A 123 -2.96 -0.91 -10.72
C PHE A 123 -4.28 -0.17 -10.92
N ALA A 124 -4.55 0.79 -10.04
CA ALA A 124 -5.61 1.76 -10.22
C ALA A 124 -5.41 2.53 -11.55
N ASP A 125 -6.50 2.67 -12.30
CA ASP A 125 -6.58 3.37 -13.58
C ASP A 125 -5.54 2.89 -14.62
N ASP A 126 -5.15 1.60 -14.55
CA ASP A 126 -4.18 0.98 -15.46
C ASP A 126 -2.86 1.78 -15.55
N SER A 127 -2.48 2.40 -14.42
CA SER A 127 -1.41 3.40 -14.35
C SER A 127 -0.59 3.24 -13.07
N PHE A 128 0.74 3.34 -13.21
CA PHE A 128 1.66 3.36 -12.08
C PHE A 128 2.06 4.80 -11.73
N GLY A 129 2.09 5.11 -10.44
CA GLY A 129 2.47 6.43 -9.93
C GLY A 129 1.92 6.72 -8.54
N THR A 130 1.89 8.00 -8.14
CA THR A 130 1.41 8.40 -6.81
C THR A 130 0.03 9.08 -6.87
N ASN A 131 -0.75 8.94 -5.80
CA ASN A 131 -2.13 9.45 -5.66
C ASN A 131 -3.12 8.99 -6.77
N ILE A 132 -2.86 7.85 -7.40
CA ILE A 132 -3.78 7.19 -8.33
C ILE A 132 -4.50 6.11 -7.54
N ILE A 133 -5.82 6.20 -7.39
CA ILE A 133 -6.60 5.27 -6.58
C ILE A 133 -7.90 4.86 -7.24
N GLN A 134 -8.30 3.61 -7.04
CA GLN A 134 -9.60 3.04 -7.39
C GLN A 134 -9.98 2.01 -6.32
N THR A 135 -11.27 1.70 -6.17
CA THR A 135 -11.66 0.66 -5.20
C THR A 135 -11.14 -0.70 -5.64
N THR A 136 -10.91 -1.60 -4.68
CA THR A 136 -10.49 -2.98 -4.97
C THR A 136 -11.48 -3.65 -5.93
N SER A 137 -12.78 -3.45 -5.74
CA SER A 137 -13.83 -3.98 -6.61
C SER A 137 -13.81 -3.41 -8.03
N GLU A 138 -13.50 -2.12 -8.21
CA GLU A 138 -13.38 -1.49 -9.53
C GLU A 138 -12.19 -2.06 -10.31
N ILE A 139 -11.04 -2.21 -9.66
CA ILE A 139 -9.85 -2.80 -10.28
C ILE A 139 -10.10 -4.29 -10.57
N ALA A 140 -10.66 -5.04 -9.63
CA ALA A 140 -11.01 -6.46 -9.80
C ALA A 140 -11.94 -6.68 -11.00
N ALA A 141 -13.00 -5.88 -11.12
CA ALA A 141 -13.96 -5.97 -12.22
C ALA A 141 -13.34 -5.60 -13.58
N ALA A 142 -12.37 -4.68 -13.61
CA ALA A 142 -11.68 -4.30 -14.85
C ALA A 142 -10.71 -5.38 -15.38
N HIS A 143 -10.41 -6.39 -14.54
CA HIS A 143 -9.46 -7.46 -14.80
C HIS A 143 -10.11 -8.86 -14.81
N ASP A 144 -11.44 -8.92 -14.82
CA ASP A 144 -12.22 -10.15 -14.78
C ASP A 144 -11.78 -11.06 -13.61
N ALA A 145 -11.52 -10.45 -12.45
CA ALA A 145 -11.07 -11.16 -11.27
C ALA A 145 -12.20 -12.00 -10.66
N VAL A 146 -11.91 -13.27 -10.32
CA VAL A 146 -12.78 -14.07 -9.46
C VAL A 146 -12.44 -13.88 -7.98
N PHE A 147 -11.19 -13.51 -7.68
CA PHE A 147 -10.71 -13.20 -6.33
C PHE A 147 -9.78 -12.00 -6.38
N ALA A 148 -9.90 -11.10 -5.40
CA ALA A 148 -8.91 -10.05 -5.17
C ALA A 148 -8.84 -9.60 -3.71
N ILE A 149 -7.69 -9.07 -3.30
CA ILE A 149 -7.52 -8.28 -2.08
C ILE A 149 -6.86 -6.95 -2.40
N ASN A 150 -7.02 -5.96 -1.52
CA ASN A 150 -6.21 -4.75 -1.63
C ASN A 150 -4.71 -5.09 -1.59
N GLY A 151 -3.92 -4.33 -2.35
CA GLY A 151 -2.48 -4.54 -2.48
C GLY A 151 -1.67 -3.76 -1.44
N ASP A 152 -0.50 -3.35 -1.89
CA ASP A 152 0.52 -2.62 -1.12
C ASP A 152 0.06 -1.20 -0.74
N TYR A 153 -0.77 -0.60 -1.59
CA TYR A 153 -1.05 0.84 -1.56
C TYR A 153 0.22 1.67 -1.81
N TYR A 154 1.21 1.21 -2.60
CA TYR A 154 2.49 1.90 -2.82
C TYR A 154 2.38 3.39 -3.21
N GLY A 155 1.25 3.81 -3.82
CA GLY A 155 1.04 5.14 -4.40
C GLY A 155 1.07 6.33 -3.43
N PHE A 156 1.24 6.13 -2.11
CA PHE A 156 1.49 7.24 -1.16
C PHE A 156 2.98 7.50 -0.89
N ARG A 157 3.88 6.64 -1.41
CA ARG A 157 5.34 6.71 -1.26
C ARG A 157 6.05 6.73 -2.62
N ASP A 158 7.30 7.19 -2.57
CA ASP A 158 8.27 7.23 -3.65
C ASP A 158 9.39 6.18 -3.49
N THR A 159 9.29 5.32 -2.47
CA THR A 159 10.27 4.28 -2.12
C THR A 159 9.61 2.91 -2.06
N GLY A 160 10.41 1.86 -2.28
CA GLY A 160 10.01 0.47 -2.41
C GLY A 160 10.53 -0.14 -3.71
N ILE A 161 10.74 -1.45 -3.73
CA ILE A 161 10.98 -2.19 -4.98
C ILE A 161 9.63 -2.70 -5.48
N GLU A 162 9.18 -2.20 -6.63
CA GLU A 162 7.89 -2.53 -7.24
C GLU A 162 8.10 -3.32 -8.52
N ILE A 163 7.95 -4.64 -8.44
CA ILE A 163 7.85 -5.55 -9.58
C ILE A 163 6.42 -6.06 -9.59
N ARG A 164 5.69 -5.85 -10.70
CA ARG A 164 4.36 -6.43 -10.90
C ARG A 164 4.34 -7.19 -12.21
N ASN A 165 3.84 -8.41 -12.17
CA ASN A 165 3.72 -9.28 -13.33
C ASN A 165 5.03 -9.37 -14.15
N GLY A 166 6.15 -9.53 -13.46
CA GLY A 166 7.49 -9.65 -14.07
C GLY A 166 8.02 -8.36 -14.70
N VAL A 167 7.45 -7.21 -14.37
CA VAL A 167 7.87 -5.89 -14.88
C VAL A 167 8.29 -5.00 -13.72
N ILE A 168 9.46 -4.37 -13.84
CA ILE A 168 9.99 -3.41 -12.86
C ILE A 168 9.34 -2.04 -13.10
N TYR A 169 8.71 -1.50 -12.05
CA TYR A 169 8.14 -0.15 -12.01
C TYR A 169 8.94 0.81 -11.14
N ARG A 170 9.57 0.30 -10.07
CA ARG A 170 10.40 1.10 -9.15
C ARG A 170 11.51 0.24 -8.55
N ASP A 171 12.66 0.86 -8.33
CA ASP A 171 13.85 0.26 -7.74
C ASP A 171 14.47 1.22 -6.71
N GLU A 172 13.70 1.53 -5.67
CA GLU A 172 14.06 2.49 -4.62
C GLU A 172 13.93 1.85 -3.23
N GLY A 173 14.65 0.74 -3.02
CA GLY A 173 14.54 -0.11 -1.83
C GLY A 173 14.72 0.62 -0.50
N ALA A 174 13.84 0.35 0.46
CA ALA A 174 13.79 1.10 1.71
C ALA A 174 13.38 0.28 2.95
N ARG A 175 12.92 -0.95 2.79
CA ARG A 175 12.36 -1.77 3.89
C ARG A 175 12.45 -3.27 3.59
N GLU A 176 11.87 -4.08 4.45
CA GLU A 176 11.63 -5.49 4.15
C GLU A 176 10.45 -5.62 3.18
N GLY A 177 10.67 -6.29 2.05
CA GLY A 177 9.66 -6.61 1.05
C GLY A 177 9.27 -8.08 1.09
N LEU A 178 8.19 -8.42 0.39
CA LEU A 178 7.82 -9.80 0.07
C LEU A 178 7.98 -10.03 -1.42
N ALA A 179 8.64 -11.11 -1.84
CA ALA A 179 8.82 -11.48 -3.24
C ALA A 179 8.11 -12.80 -3.54
N PHE A 180 7.30 -12.81 -4.59
CA PHE A 180 6.65 -13.99 -5.15
C PHE A 180 7.42 -14.43 -6.38
N TYR A 181 7.85 -15.68 -6.43
CA TYR A 181 8.65 -16.21 -7.53
C TYR A 181 7.82 -17.06 -8.48
N THR A 182 8.28 -17.12 -9.73
CA THR A 182 7.63 -17.89 -10.81
C THR A 182 7.62 -19.41 -10.60
N ASP A 183 8.47 -19.94 -9.73
CA ASP A 183 8.48 -21.36 -9.34
C ASP A 183 7.54 -21.68 -8.16
N GLY A 184 6.88 -20.67 -7.58
CA GLY A 184 5.87 -20.80 -6.54
C GLY A 184 6.33 -20.48 -5.12
N HIS A 185 7.64 -20.34 -4.88
CA HIS A 185 8.12 -19.94 -3.57
C HIS A 185 7.91 -18.45 -3.32
N VAL A 186 7.79 -18.09 -2.04
CA VAL A 186 7.61 -16.71 -1.58
C VAL A 186 8.52 -16.46 -0.40
N GLU A 187 9.27 -15.35 -0.41
CA GLU A 187 10.19 -15.03 0.68
C GLU A 187 10.17 -13.54 1.06
N VAL A 188 10.54 -13.28 2.31
CA VAL A 188 10.81 -11.93 2.81
C VAL A 188 12.26 -11.58 2.46
N TYR A 189 12.49 -10.36 1.99
CA TYR A 189 13.82 -9.89 1.59
C TYR A 189 14.07 -8.45 2.05
N ASP A 190 15.34 -8.11 2.25
CA ASP A 190 15.77 -6.73 2.53
C ASP A 190 15.97 -5.98 1.21
N GLU A 191 15.08 -5.04 0.90
CA GLU A 191 15.15 -4.25 -0.33
C GLU A 191 16.44 -3.43 -0.43
N THR A 192 17.05 -3.07 0.70
CA THR A 192 18.27 -2.25 0.72
C THR A 192 19.54 -3.05 0.38
N ALA A 193 19.42 -4.38 0.34
CA ALA A 193 20.50 -5.31 0.06
C ALA A 193 20.43 -5.93 -1.34
N THR A 194 19.44 -5.55 -2.16
CA THR A 194 19.24 -6.07 -3.52
C THR A 194 18.79 -4.97 -4.48
N SER A 195 18.42 -5.35 -5.71
CA SER A 195 17.85 -4.48 -6.72
C SER A 195 16.69 -5.18 -7.43
N ALA A 196 15.77 -4.40 -7.97
CA ALA A 196 14.64 -4.92 -8.75
C ALA A 196 15.13 -5.80 -9.93
N ARG A 197 16.29 -5.47 -10.50
CA ARG A 197 16.87 -6.24 -11.60
C ARG A 197 17.38 -7.61 -11.16
N GLU A 198 18.06 -7.68 -10.02
CA GLU A 198 18.54 -8.95 -9.46
C GLU A 198 17.38 -9.88 -9.11
N LEU A 199 16.32 -9.33 -8.50
CA LEU A 199 15.09 -10.06 -8.20
C LEU A 199 14.41 -10.58 -9.48
N LEU A 200 14.26 -9.73 -10.50
CA LEU A 200 13.67 -10.16 -11.77
C LEU A 200 14.51 -11.25 -12.46
N ASP A 201 15.83 -11.10 -12.48
CA ASP A 201 16.74 -12.10 -13.05
C ASP A 201 16.72 -13.42 -12.25
N ALA A 202 16.35 -13.37 -10.96
CA ALA A 202 16.12 -14.53 -10.10
C ALA A 202 14.72 -15.16 -10.27
N GLY A 203 13.85 -14.58 -11.11
CA GLY A 203 12.53 -15.13 -11.41
C GLY A 203 11.40 -14.60 -10.54
N VAL A 204 11.58 -13.44 -9.90
CA VAL A 204 10.49 -12.75 -9.18
C VAL A 204 9.39 -12.31 -10.15
N TRP A 205 8.17 -12.69 -9.80
CA TRP A 205 6.94 -12.36 -10.50
C TRP A 205 6.29 -11.09 -9.95
N ASN A 206 6.09 -11.02 -8.63
CA ASN A 206 5.54 -9.84 -7.94
C ASN A 206 6.39 -9.53 -6.71
N THR A 207 6.51 -8.25 -6.35
CA THR A 207 6.95 -7.82 -5.03
C THR A 207 5.83 -7.07 -4.31
N LEU A 208 5.92 -6.98 -2.98
CA LEU A 208 5.15 -6.06 -2.14
C LEU A 208 6.13 -5.36 -1.19
N SER A 209 6.02 -4.03 -1.09
CA SER A 209 6.87 -3.13 -0.32
C SER A 209 6.07 -2.42 0.79
N PHE A 210 5.44 -3.20 1.67
CA PHE A 210 4.62 -2.69 2.77
C PHE A 210 5.21 -2.99 4.14
N GLY A 211 4.98 -4.22 4.61
CA GLY A 211 5.52 -4.77 5.83
C GLY A 211 4.73 -4.46 7.11
N PRO A 212 5.20 -4.99 8.24
CA PRO A 212 6.36 -5.88 8.33
C PRO A 212 6.01 -7.33 7.96
N ALA A 213 7.03 -8.17 7.85
CA ALA A 213 6.83 -9.61 8.06
C ALA A 213 6.32 -9.85 9.48
N ILE A 214 5.33 -10.72 9.63
CA ILE A 214 4.67 -11.01 10.91
C ILE A 214 4.85 -12.45 11.36
N VAL A 215 5.18 -13.36 10.44
CA VAL A 215 5.52 -14.75 10.72
C VAL A 215 6.72 -15.14 9.88
N GLU A 216 7.69 -15.81 10.50
CA GLU A 216 8.84 -16.43 9.83
C GLU A 216 9.12 -17.79 10.47
N HIS A 217 9.42 -18.79 9.64
CA HIS A 217 9.67 -20.17 10.10
C HIS A 217 8.53 -20.75 10.97
N GLY A 218 7.29 -20.32 10.75
CA GLY A 218 6.10 -20.73 11.50
C GLY A 218 5.98 -20.10 12.89
N GLU A 219 6.83 -19.12 13.22
CA GLU A 219 6.83 -18.41 14.49
C GLU A 219 6.54 -16.92 14.27
N ALA A 220 5.87 -16.28 15.22
CA ALA A 220 5.60 -14.85 15.14
C ALA A 220 6.91 -14.06 15.27
N VAL A 221 7.08 -13.03 14.46
CA VAL A 221 8.26 -12.16 14.52
C VAL A 221 8.25 -11.36 15.83
N ASP A 222 9.39 -11.30 16.51
CA ASP A 222 9.51 -10.58 17.79
C ASP A 222 9.38 -9.06 17.60
N GLY A 223 8.69 -8.39 18.53
CA GLY A 223 8.60 -6.93 18.55
C GLY A 223 7.72 -6.29 17.47
N ILE A 224 6.95 -7.06 16.70
CA ILE A 224 6.08 -6.53 15.63
C ILE A 224 5.00 -5.56 16.12
N ASP A 225 4.53 -5.68 17.36
CA ASP A 225 3.58 -4.71 17.94
C ASP A 225 4.25 -3.39 18.36
N GLU A 226 5.58 -3.33 18.36
CA GLU A 226 6.39 -2.13 18.62
C GLU A 226 6.97 -1.51 17.34
N ALA A 227 6.86 -2.19 16.19
CA ALA A 227 7.38 -1.70 14.90
C ALA A 227 6.59 -0.49 14.36
N GLU A 228 7.30 0.55 13.92
CA GLU A 228 6.72 1.71 13.24
C GLU A 228 7.04 1.63 11.73
N VAL A 229 6.06 1.31 10.88
CA VAL A 229 6.25 1.20 9.40
C VAL A 229 6.21 2.56 8.69
N ASP A 230 5.84 3.65 9.37
CA ASP A 230 6.02 4.99 8.83
C ASP A 230 5.89 6.07 9.91
N THR A 231 6.83 7.00 9.95
CA THR A 231 6.80 8.18 10.82
C THR A 231 6.28 9.44 10.09
N ASN A 232 5.82 9.32 8.84
CA ASN A 232 5.31 10.45 8.06
C ASN A 232 4.03 11.05 8.66
N PHE A 233 3.97 12.39 8.61
CA PHE A 233 2.86 13.19 9.13
C PHE A 233 1.55 12.84 8.41
N GLY A 234 0.57 12.32 9.15
CA GLY A 234 -0.74 11.92 8.62
C GLY A 234 -0.96 10.40 8.54
N ASN A 235 0.06 9.58 8.81
CA ASN A 235 -0.14 8.14 8.92
C ASN A 235 -0.81 7.79 10.26
N HIS A 236 -1.79 6.89 10.24
CA HIS A 236 -2.29 6.28 11.46
C HIS A 236 -1.29 5.21 11.89
N SER A 237 -0.88 5.22 13.16
CA SER A 237 -0.04 4.16 13.71
C SER A 237 -0.62 2.79 13.34
N ILE A 238 0.23 1.90 12.83
CA ILE A 238 -0.12 0.50 12.60
C ILE A 238 -0.31 -0.26 13.92
N GLN A 239 -0.17 0.39 15.06
CA GLN A 239 -0.32 -0.22 16.38
C GLN A 239 -1.79 -0.33 16.81
N GLY A 240 -2.05 -1.28 17.70
CA GLY A 240 -3.38 -1.54 18.25
C GLY A 240 -4.29 -2.35 17.31
N ALA A 241 -5.54 -2.54 17.76
CA ALA A 241 -6.55 -3.24 16.99
C ALA A 241 -6.98 -2.42 15.77
N GLN A 242 -6.73 -2.95 14.57
CA GLN A 242 -7.09 -2.32 13.30
C GLN A 242 -7.68 -3.37 12.34
N PRO A 243 -8.46 -2.95 11.34
CA PRO A 243 -8.65 -3.77 10.14
C PRO A 243 -7.27 -4.06 9.51
N ARG A 244 -7.07 -5.28 9.02
CA ARG A 244 -5.78 -5.75 8.49
C ARG A 244 -5.98 -6.54 7.20
N THR A 245 -4.97 -6.54 6.36
CA THR A 245 -4.83 -7.46 5.23
C THR A 245 -3.47 -8.13 5.32
N ALA A 246 -3.41 -9.43 5.10
CA ALA A 246 -2.16 -10.18 5.09
C ALA A 246 -2.16 -11.31 4.06
N VAL A 247 -0.95 -11.68 3.64
CA VAL A 247 -0.66 -12.86 2.84
C VAL A 247 0.16 -13.81 3.70
N GLY A 248 -0.15 -15.10 3.64
CA GLY A 248 0.59 -16.18 4.28
C GLY A 248 0.96 -17.26 3.26
N VAL A 249 2.11 -17.88 3.49
CA VAL A 249 2.69 -18.93 2.67
C VAL A 249 2.55 -20.24 3.42
N ILE A 250 1.71 -21.14 2.92
CA ILE A 250 1.55 -22.50 3.48
C ILE A 250 2.59 -23.43 2.85
N ASP A 251 2.71 -23.39 1.52
CA ASP A 251 3.69 -24.13 0.71
C ASP A 251 3.88 -23.41 -0.63
N ASP A 252 4.77 -23.92 -1.50
CA ASP A 252 4.93 -23.40 -2.86
C ASP A 252 3.58 -23.44 -3.60
N ASN A 253 3.17 -22.31 -4.18
CA ASN A 253 1.85 -22.12 -4.82
C ASN A 253 0.62 -22.36 -3.91
N HIS A 254 0.81 -22.53 -2.60
CA HIS A 254 -0.27 -22.65 -1.62
C HIS A 254 -0.21 -21.47 -0.64
N LEU A 255 -1.12 -20.52 -0.86
CA LEU A 255 -1.18 -19.26 -0.13
C LEU A 255 -2.48 -19.16 0.67
N VAL A 256 -2.44 -18.35 1.72
CA VAL A 256 -3.64 -17.94 2.45
C VAL A 256 -3.69 -16.43 2.56
N PHE A 257 -4.82 -15.85 2.19
CA PHE A 257 -5.09 -14.42 2.29
C PHE A 257 -6.08 -14.18 3.42
N VAL A 258 -5.78 -13.22 4.28
CA VAL A 258 -6.65 -12.86 5.41
C VAL A 258 -6.98 -11.38 5.37
N VAL A 259 -8.27 -11.07 5.42
CA VAL A 259 -8.78 -9.71 5.63
C VAL A 259 -9.56 -9.68 6.93
N VAL A 260 -9.09 -8.88 7.87
CA VAL A 260 -9.73 -8.66 9.18
C VAL A 260 -10.51 -7.35 9.12
N ASP A 261 -11.82 -7.41 9.39
CA ASP A 261 -12.62 -6.20 9.57
C ASP A 261 -12.30 -5.54 10.91
N GLY A 262 -12.55 -4.24 11.04
CA GLY A 262 -12.31 -3.55 12.30
C GLY A 262 -12.97 -2.17 12.37
N ARG A 263 -12.76 -1.48 13.50
CA ARG A 263 -13.30 -0.12 13.79
C ARG A 263 -14.84 -0.05 13.75
N GLN A 264 -15.52 -1.18 13.96
CA GLN A 264 -16.97 -1.29 13.87
C GLN A 264 -17.51 -1.83 15.20
N LYS A 265 -17.99 -0.91 16.04
CA LYS A 265 -18.46 -1.22 17.39
C LYS A 265 -19.54 -2.30 17.37
N GLY A 266 -19.35 -3.37 18.14
CA GLY A 266 -20.28 -4.50 18.24
C GLY A 266 -20.26 -5.48 17.05
N TYR A 267 -19.36 -5.29 16.08
CA TYR A 267 -19.21 -6.18 14.92
C TYR A 267 -17.77 -6.68 14.75
N SER A 268 -16.80 -5.76 14.66
CA SER A 268 -15.38 -6.10 14.62
C SER A 268 -14.53 -4.95 15.13
N GLU A 269 -13.72 -5.19 16.16
CA GLU A 269 -12.75 -4.22 16.67
C GLU A 269 -11.48 -4.15 15.80
N GLY A 270 -11.12 -5.26 15.15
CA GLY A 270 -9.86 -5.45 14.43
C GLY A 270 -8.84 -6.24 15.25
N VAL A 271 -7.60 -6.31 14.79
CA VAL A 271 -6.52 -7.05 15.49
C VAL A 271 -5.20 -6.28 15.50
N THR A 272 -4.37 -6.58 16.50
CA THR A 272 -2.95 -6.20 16.53
C THR A 272 -2.16 -7.03 15.51
N LEU A 273 -0.90 -6.66 15.23
CA LEU A 273 -0.06 -7.46 14.35
C LEU A 273 0.29 -8.81 14.99
N GLY A 274 0.55 -8.84 16.30
CA GLY A 274 0.74 -10.10 17.03
C GLY A 274 -0.47 -11.05 16.91
N ARG A 275 -1.69 -10.51 17.02
CA ARG A 275 -2.89 -11.34 16.86
C ARG A 275 -3.15 -11.75 15.41
N LEU A 276 -2.75 -10.94 14.44
CA LEU A 276 -2.74 -11.32 13.03
C LEU A 276 -1.75 -12.46 12.78
N ALA A 277 -0.54 -12.39 13.34
CA ALA A 277 0.46 -13.46 13.25
C ALA A 277 -0.08 -14.78 13.80
N ASP A 278 -0.72 -14.77 14.99
CA ASP A 278 -1.38 -15.95 15.57
C ASP A 278 -2.40 -16.57 14.60
N ILE A 279 -3.22 -15.75 13.93
CA ILE A 279 -4.20 -16.21 12.95
C ILE A 279 -3.48 -16.90 11.79
N MET A 280 -2.45 -16.26 11.21
CA MET A 280 -1.70 -16.82 10.08
C MET A 280 -1.03 -18.16 10.44
N ILE A 281 -0.39 -18.24 11.62
CA ILE A 281 0.21 -19.49 12.12
C ILE A 281 -0.85 -20.58 12.28
N SER A 282 -2.03 -20.23 12.81
CA SER A 282 -3.12 -21.20 13.00
C SER A 282 -3.68 -21.74 11.69
N LEU A 283 -3.52 -21.01 10.59
CA LEU A 283 -3.87 -21.40 9.23
C LEU A 283 -2.75 -22.18 8.52
N GLY A 284 -1.61 -22.41 9.19
CA GLY A 284 -0.49 -23.18 8.67
C GLY A 284 0.55 -22.35 7.91
N ALA A 285 0.48 -21.02 7.96
CA ALA A 285 1.46 -20.17 7.30
C ALA A 285 2.84 -20.30 7.98
N SER A 286 3.86 -20.64 7.20
CA SER A 286 5.26 -20.66 7.61
C SER A 286 5.92 -19.28 7.50
N THR A 287 5.47 -18.48 6.55
CA THR A 287 5.83 -17.07 6.37
C THR A 287 4.54 -16.28 6.22
N ALA A 288 4.43 -15.10 6.82
CA ALA A 288 3.30 -14.20 6.60
C ALA A 288 3.71 -12.74 6.67
N TYR A 289 3.05 -11.92 5.87
CA TYR A 289 3.41 -10.54 5.62
C TYR A 289 2.19 -9.63 5.67
N ASN A 290 2.30 -8.52 6.38
CA ASN A 290 1.24 -7.52 6.51
C ASN A 290 1.21 -6.56 5.31
N LEU A 291 0.01 -6.24 4.82
CA LEU A 291 -0.23 -5.28 3.74
C LEU A 291 -0.96 -4.03 4.25
N ASP A 292 -1.32 -3.12 3.34
CA ASP A 292 -2.16 -1.98 3.69
C ASP A 292 -3.47 -2.46 4.31
N GLY A 293 -3.84 -1.80 5.40
CA GLY A 293 -4.98 -2.18 6.22
C GLY A 293 -5.90 -1.00 6.46
N GLY A 294 -6.58 -1.00 7.61
CA GLY A 294 -7.51 0.06 7.96
C GLY A 294 -8.63 0.17 6.92
N GLY A 295 -8.78 1.36 6.33
CA GLY A 295 -9.82 1.65 5.33
C GLY A 295 -9.69 0.85 4.04
N SER A 296 -8.48 0.38 3.69
CA SER A 296 -8.24 -0.35 2.44
C SER A 296 -8.58 -1.83 2.55
N SER A 297 -8.65 -2.38 3.77
CA SER A 297 -8.83 -3.83 3.98
C SER A 297 -10.10 -4.33 3.30
N THR A 298 -9.93 -5.01 2.17
CA THR A 298 -11.01 -5.41 1.28
C THR A 298 -10.69 -6.77 0.68
N MET A 299 -11.67 -7.67 0.74
CA MET A 299 -11.65 -8.94 0.01
C MET A 299 -12.82 -8.96 -0.97
N TYR A 300 -12.50 -9.23 -2.22
CA TYR A 300 -13.43 -9.39 -3.34
C TYR A 300 -13.43 -10.85 -3.77
N PHE A 301 -14.61 -11.42 -3.95
CA PHE A 301 -14.77 -12.79 -4.42
C PHE A 301 -16.07 -12.94 -5.21
N GLY A 302 -16.01 -13.66 -6.33
CA GLY A 302 -17.21 -14.07 -7.08
C GLY A 302 -18.09 -12.92 -7.59
N GLY A 303 -17.52 -11.75 -7.86
CA GLY A 303 -18.27 -10.60 -8.35
C GLY A 303 -18.54 -9.50 -7.32
N GLU A 304 -18.25 -9.73 -6.04
CA GLU A 304 -18.64 -8.83 -4.95
C GLU A 304 -17.60 -8.69 -3.84
N VAL A 305 -17.70 -7.59 -3.08
CA VAL A 305 -16.94 -7.42 -1.83
C VAL A 305 -17.63 -8.22 -0.73
N ILE A 306 -16.90 -9.16 -0.12
CA ILE A 306 -17.48 -10.10 0.84
C ILE A 306 -17.28 -9.68 2.31
N ASN A 307 -16.30 -8.81 2.58
CA ASN A 307 -16.08 -8.27 3.92
C ASN A 307 -16.89 -6.99 4.16
N SER A 308 -16.79 -6.43 5.37
CA SER A 308 -17.38 -5.12 5.71
C SER A 308 -16.27 -4.06 5.85
N PRO A 309 -15.86 -3.41 4.74
CA PRO A 309 -14.86 -2.35 4.78
C PRO A 309 -15.17 -1.27 5.83
N SER A 310 -14.14 -0.86 6.54
CA SER A 310 -14.31 0.17 7.58
C SER A 310 -14.74 1.51 6.99
N ASN A 311 -15.46 2.32 7.78
CA ASN A 311 -15.99 3.64 7.39
C ASN A 311 -17.18 3.61 6.39
N GLY A 312 -17.83 2.47 6.21
CA GLY A 312 -19.12 2.39 5.48
C GLY A 312 -18.99 2.16 3.97
N GLY A 313 -17.81 1.79 3.49
CA GLY A 313 -17.56 1.42 2.09
C GLY A 313 -16.07 1.23 1.81
N GLU A 314 -15.75 0.75 0.62
CA GLU A 314 -14.37 0.59 0.17
C GLU A 314 -13.63 1.93 0.14
N ARG A 315 -12.34 1.90 0.50
CA ARG A 315 -11.39 2.98 0.21
C ARG A 315 -10.63 2.65 -1.06
N GLY A 316 -10.34 3.66 -1.87
CA GLY A 316 -9.46 3.49 -3.01
C GLY A 316 -8.05 3.08 -2.60
N THR A 317 -7.48 2.13 -3.34
CA THR A 317 -6.09 1.67 -3.25
C THR A 317 -5.35 1.94 -4.58
N SER A 318 -4.03 1.91 -4.60
CA SER A 318 -3.21 2.07 -5.82
C SER A 318 -3.07 0.77 -6.60
N ASP A 319 -3.25 -0.37 -5.94
CA ASP A 319 -3.09 -1.70 -6.51
C ASP A 319 -3.86 -2.77 -5.73
N ILE A 320 -4.03 -3.92 -6.40
CA ILE A 320 -4.58 -5.15 -5.85
C ILE A 320 -3.67 -6.34 -6.17
N LEU A 321 -3.85 -7.42 -5.43
CA LEU A 321 -3.52 -8.78 -5.88
C LEU A 321 -4.80 -9.47 -6.28
N TYR A 322 -4.79 -10.21 -7.39
CA TYR A 322 -5.98 -10.88 -7.91
C TYR A 322 -5.67 -12.16 -8.67
N ILE A 323 -6.72 -12.96 -8.84
CA ILE A 323 -6.78 -14.13 -9.70
C ILE A 323 -7.95 -13.91 -10.65
N ALA A 324 -7.70 -14.03 -11.95
CA ALA A 324 -8.75 -14.00 -12.98
C ALA A 324 -9.54 -15.31 -12.98
N GLY A 325 -10.80 -15.27 -13.42
CA GLY A 325 -11.61 -16.47 -13.61
C GLY A 325 -12.80 -16.27 -14.51
#